data_AF-A0A2M8KSX5-F1
#
_entry.id   AF-A0A2M8KSX5-F1
#
_cell.length_a   1.000
_cell.length_b   1.000
_cell.length_c   1.000
_cell.angle_alpha   90.00
_cell.angle_beta   90.00
_cell.angle_gamma   90.00
#
_symmetry.space_group_name_H-M   'P 1'
#
loop_
_entity.id
_entity.type
_entity.pdbx_description
1 polymer ?
#
loop_
_entity_poly.entity_id
_entity_poly.type
_entity_poly.pdbx_seq_one_letter_code
_entity_poly.pdbx_strand_id
1 'polypeptide(L)'
;FSKLIMDKRLITDAYGTRVTLPGYPSFFSIHNRRSKISELKKKKAAFFIHLLSYFPWIQLVGYSGSVSMDNAVEADDIDIFIITKSHRMWTARFFAVLTAWVLRIKRPRSVNHSTDTVCLNLFFDESNMRVPVVKQTKYVAHEVLQMKVLFQKDRAYSRFIASNDWVFSFYPNAIAASTEQTGMKDIDIKSVCAGRGFIPFGQIGEWFLHVIQRIIMKKPRTKERVGKTQLWFFPDDFEDKIRKIY
;
A
#
# COMPACT_ATOMS: atom_id res chain seq x y z
N PHE A 1 2.03 30.79 -4.82
CA PHE A 1 0.85 30.25 -4.11
C PHE A 1 -0.14 31.36 -3.72
N SER A 2 0.29 32.47 -3.10
CA SER A 2 -0.61 33.58 -2.71
C SER A 2 -1.39 34.21 -3.88
N LYS A 3 -0.76 34.39 -5.05
CA LYS A 3 -1.41 34.94 -6.25
C LYS A 3 -2.58 34.08 -6.76
N LEU A 4 -2.46 32.75 -6.66
CA LEU A 4 -3.48 31.79 -7.11
C LEU A 4 -4.69 31.71 -6.15
N ILE A 5 -4.45 31.92 -4.85
CA ILE A 5 -5.48 32.03 -3.82
C ILE A 5 -6.33 33.29 -4.03
N MET A 6 -5.66 34.42 -4.31
CA MET A 6 -6.33 35.70 -4.58
C MET A 6 -7.10 35.68 -5.90
N ASP A 7 -6.49 35.19 -6.99
CA ASP A 7 -7.12 35.18 -8.32
C ASP A 7 -8.33 34.24 -8.41
N LYS A 8 -8.35 33.13 -7.65
CA LYS A 8 -9.43 32.13 -7.69
C LYS A 8 -10.42 32.19 -6.51
N ARG A 9 -10.34 33.23 -5.68
CA ARG A 9 -11.19 33.41 -4.47
C ARG A 9 -11.22 32.14 -3.59
N LEU A 10 -10.07 31.49 -3.37
CA LEU A 10 -10.05 30.25 -2.58
C LEU A 10 -10.33 30.54 -1.10
N ILE A 11 -11.08 29.66 -0.44
CA ILE A 11 -11.32 29.70 1.01
C ILE A 11 -10.21 28.90 1.70
N THR A 12 -9.71 29.41 2.82
CA THR A 12 -8.73 28.73 3.68
C THR A 12 -9.39 28.09 4.90
N ASP A 13 -8.78 27.04 5.44
CA ASP A 13 -9.15 26.55 6.77
C ASP A 13 -8.72 27.54 7.87
N ALA A 14 -9.15 27.30 9.11
CA ALA A 14 -8.86 28.18 10.25
C ALA A 14 -7.36 28.37 10.54
N TYR A 15 -6.52 27.44 10.07
CA TYR A 15 -5.07 27.45 10.29
C TYR A 15 -4.26 27.92 9.06
N GLY A 16 -4.92 28.22 7.94
CA GLY A 16 -4.26 28.64 6.70
C GLY A 16 -3.43 27.54 6.02
N THR A 17 -3.61 26.29 6.40
CA THR A 17 -2.83 25.13 5.91
C THR A 17 -3.46 24.47 4.69
N ARG A 18 -4.78 24.63 4.51
CA ARG A 18 -5.54 24.02 3.41
C ARG A 18 -6.42 25.06 2.73
N VAL A 19 -6.64 24.85 1.43
CA VAL A 19 -7.50 25.71 0.62
C VAL A 19 -8.55 24.89 -0.12
N THR A 20 -9.73 25.47 -0.32
CA THR A 20 -10.83 24.90 -1.11
C THR A 20 -11.48 25.96 -1.98
N LEU A 21 -12.25 25.54 -2.97
CA LEU A 21 -13.09 26.42 -3.77
C LEU A 21 -14.31 26.89 -2.95
N PRO A 22 -14.82 28.12 -3.16
CA PRO A 22 -15.97 28.65 -2.42
C PRO A 22 -17.21 27.77 -2.37
N GLY A 23 -17.47 27.02 -3.45
CA GLY A 23 -18.62 26.11 -3.55
C GLY A 23 -18.51 24.84 -2.71
N TYR A 24 -17.38 24.59 -2.03
CA TYR A 24 -17.12 23.37 -1.27
C TYR A 24 -16.69 23.66 0.18
N PRO A 25 -17.46 24.42 0.97
CA PRO A 25 -17.09 24.78 2.34
C PRO A 25 -17.08 23.57 3.28
N SER A 26 -17.89 22.55 3.00
CA SER A 26 -17.91 21.27 3.74
C SER A 26 -16.64 20.44 3.56
N PHE A 27 -15.77 20.80 2.61
CA PHE A 27 -14.51 20.09 2.36
C PHE A 27 -13.66 19.97 3.63
N PHE A 28 -13.53 21.04 4.41
CA PHE A 28 -12.68 21.02 5.60
C PHE A 28 -13.19 20.08 6.69
N SER A 29 -14.50 20.07 6.95
CA SER A 29 -15.08 19.19 7.97
C SER A 29 -15.03 17.73 7.53
N ILE A 30 -15.28 17.44 6.25
CA ILE A 30 -15.14 16.10 5.66
C ILE A 30 -13.70 15.63 5.75
N HIS A 31 -12.74 16.46 5.33
CA HIS A 31 -11.31 16.16 5.37
C HIS A 31 -10.86 15.86 6.81
N ASN A 32 -11.20 16.72 7.77
CA ASN A 32 -10.81 16.53 9.18
C ASN A 32 -11.38 15.23 9.75
N ARG A 33 -12.64 14.90 9.44
CA ARG A 33 -13.25 13.63 9.85
C ARG A 33 -12.51 12.44 9.25
N ARG A 34 -12.28 12.42 7.94
CA ARG A 34 -11.61 11.30 7.24
C ARG A 34 -10.15 11.13 7.62
N SER A 35 -9.45 12.24 7.87
CA SER A 35 -8.09 12.22 8.39
C SER A 35 -8.04 11.60 9.78
N LYS A 36 -8.95 11.97 10.69
CA LYS A 36 -9.06 11.36 12.02
C LYS A 36 -9.35 9.85 11.95
N ILE A 37 -10.24 9.43 11.06
CA ILE A 37 -10.53 8.00 10.82
C ILE A 37 -9.27 7.27 10.32
N SER A 38 -8.57 7.86 9.34
CA SER A 38 -7.33 7.30 8.79
C SER A 38 -6.27 7.14 9.87
N GLU A 39 -6.08 8.13 10.73
CA GLU A 39 -5.14 8.06 11.86
C GLU A 39 -5.49 6.94 12.85
N LEU A 40 -6.76 6.76 13.19
CA LEU A 40 -7.20 5.66 14.05
C LEU A 40 -6.91 4.30 13.41
N LYS A 41 -7.15 4.16 12.11
CA LYS A 41 -6.84 2.94 11.35
C LYS A 41 -5.34 2.66 11.33
N LYS A 42 -4.50 3.68 11.09
CA LYS A 42 -3.03 3.53 11.13
C LYS A 42 -2.54 3.07 12.50
N LYS A 43 -3.08 3.63 13.59
CA LYS A 43 -2.73 3.20 14.96
C LYS A 43 -3.05 1.73 15.20
N LYS A 44 -4.19 1.24 14.69
CA LYS A 44 -4.58 -0.19 14.79
C LYS A 44 -3.62 -1.10 14.02
N ALA A 45 -3.18 -0.69 12.83
CA ALA A 45 -2.26 -1.48 12.01
C ALA A 45 -0.79 -1.37 12.46
N ALA A 46 -0.43 -0.40 13.30
CA ALA A 46 0.96 -0.12 13.68
C ALA A 46 1.68 -1.34 14.27
N PHE A 47 1.03 -2.06 15.20
CA PHE A 47 1.63 -3.28 15.79
C PHE A 47 1.83 -4.39 14.75
N PHE A 48 0.86 -4.58 13.86
CA PHE A 48 0.96 -5.53 12.76
C PHE A 48 2.13 -5.22 11.82
N ILE A 49 2.26 -3.96 11.40
CA ILE A 49 3.36 -3.49 10.54
C ILE A 49 4.71 -3.67 11.24
N HIS A 50 4.77 -3.36 12.55
CA HIS A 50 5.97 -3.54 13.34
C HIS A 50 6.40 -5.03 13.36
N LEU A 51 5.46 -5.96 13.54
CA LEU A 51 5.75 -7.39 13.45
C LEU A 51 6.24 -7.80 12.06
N LEU A 52 5.66 -7.26 10.98
CA LEU A 52 6.12 -7.54 9.62
C LEU A 52 7.57 -7.11 9.38
N SER A 53 8.03 -6.05 10.06
CA SER A 53 9.39 -5.54 9.89
C SER A 53 10.47 -6.53 10.31
N TYR A 54 10.17 -7.45 11.22
CA TYR A 54 11.11 -8.49 11.67
C TYR A 54 11.32 -9.62 10.64
N PHE A 55 10.42 -9.79 9.67
CA PHE A 55 10.56 -10.87 8.69
C PHE A 55 11.64 -10.52 7.65
N PRO A 56 12.69 -11.35 7.48
CA PRO A 56 13.84 -10.99 6.64
C PRO A 56 13.52 -10.97 5.13
N TRP A 57 12.47 -11.68 4.72
CA TRP A 57 11.97 -11.69 3.34
C TRP A 57 11.04 -10.52 3.02
N ILE A 58 10.56 -9.75 4.00
CA ILE A 58 9.77 -8.54 3.74
C ILE A 58 10.74 -7.36 3.65
N GLN A 59 10.80 -6.74 2.47
CA GLN A 59 11.70 -5.63 2.15
C GLN A 59 11.02 -4.27 2.30
N LEU A 60 9.74 -4.17 1.99
CA LEU A 60 8.98 -2.93 2.14
C LEU A 60 7.56 -3.23 2.57
N VAL A 61 7.02 -2.38 3.43
CA VAL A 61 5.58 -2.30 3.71
C VAL A 61 5.15 -0.84 3.60
N GLY A 62 4.05 -0.60 2.91
CA GLY A 62 3.43 0.71 2.76
C GLY A 62 1.91 0.65 2.84
N TYR A 63 1.28 1.76 3.22
CA TYR A 63 -0.16 1.94 3.05
C TYR A 63 -0.46 2.32 1.60
N SER A 64 -1.53 1.74 1.04
CA SER A 64 -2.15 2.18 -0.22
C SER A 64 -3.56 2.71 0.04
N GLY A 65 -4.28 3.05 -1.03
CA GLY A 65 -5.71 3.35 -0.97
C GLY A 65 -6.05 4.58 -0.13
N SER A 66 -7.27 4.62 0.42
CA SER A 66 -7.80 5.80 1.10
C SER A 66 -7.04 6.16 2.39
N VAL A 67 -6.49 5.16 3.08
CA VAL A 67 -5.68 5.35 4.30
C VAL A 67 -4.35 6.05 3.99
N SER A 68 -3.72 5.76 2.84
CA SER A 68 -2.49 6.46 2.46
C SER A 68 -2.75 7.94 2.15
N MET A 69 -3.97 8.30 1.74
CA MET A 69 -4.35 9.68 1.42
C MET A 69 -5.04 10.46 2.55
N ASP A 70 -5.09 9.90 3.77
CA ASP A 70 -5.82 10.50 4.90
C ASP A 70 -7.30 10.77 4.59
N ASN A 71 -7.88 9.93 3.72
CA ASN A 71 -9.21 10.12 3.13
C ASN A 71 -10.11 8.90 3.38
N ALA A 72 -9.79 8.07 4.37
CA ALA A 72 -10.57 6.88 4.70
C ALA A 72 -11.93 7.21 5.33
N VAL A 73 -12.93 6.40 5.01
CA VAL A 73 -14.22 6.37 5.71
C VAL A 73 -14.30 5.18 6.67
N GLU A 74 -15.32 5.13 7.52
CA GLU A 74 -15.44 4.11 8.57
C GLU A 74 -15.43 2.69 8.00
N ALA A 75 -16.13 2.49 6.88
CA ALA A 75 -16.29 1.22 6.18
C ALA A 75 -15.05 0.75 5.40
N ASP A 76 -14.02 1.61 5.26
CA ASP A 76 -12.80 1.26 4.53
C ASP A 76 -11.93 0.29 5.33
N ASP A 77 -11.25 -0.60 4.62
CA ASP A 77 -10.17 -1.42 5.15
C ASP A 77 -8.82 -0.70 5.06
N ILE A 78 -7.78 -1.35 5.58
CA ILE A 78 -6.41 -0.86 5.57
C ILE A 78 -5.65 -1.62 4.51
N ASP A 79 -5.45 -0.99 3.35
CA ASP A 79 -4.70 -1.56 2.24
C ASP A 79 -3.19 -1.54 2.52
N ILE A 80 -2.60 -2.73 2.49
CA ILE A 80 -1.17 -2.92 2.69
C ILE A 80 -0.52 -3.37 1.38
N PHE A 81 0.51 -2.64 0.99
CA PHE A 81 1.42 -2.95 -0.10
C PHE A 81 2.71 -3.55 0.46
N ILE A 82 3.18 -4.66 -0.11
CA ILE A 82 4.36 -5.38 0.36
C ILE A 82 5.31 -5.66 -0.79
N ILE A 83 6.60 -5.33 -0.61
CA ILE A 83 7.69 -5.84 -1.46
C ILE A 83 8.45 -6.91 -0.68
N THR A 84 8.73 -8.02 -1.35
CA THR A 84 9.41 -9.18 -0.77
C THR A 84 10.75 -9.40 -1.45
N LYS A 85 11.68 -10.05 -0.76
CA LYS A 85 12.91 -10.55 -1.39
C LYS A 85 12.59 -11.47 -2.56
N SER A 86 13.54 -11.55 -3.49
CA SER A 86 13.43 -12.41 -4.67
C SER A 86 13.07 -13.85 -4.32
N HIS A 87 12.02 -14.36 -4.95
CA HIS A 87 11.49 -15.72 -4.79
C HIS A 87 11.00 -16.06 -3.38
N ARG A 88 10.53 -15.06 -2.62
CA ARG A 88 10.02 -15.24 -1.25
C ARG A 88 8.59 -14.72 -1.05
N MET A 89 7.89 -14.42 -2.15
CA MET A 89 6.58 -13.81 -2.12
C MET A 89 5.54 -14.66 -1.38
N TRP A 90 5.53 -15.99 -1.57
CA TRP A 90 4.55 -16.88 -0.94
C TRP A 90 4.84 -17.11 0.53
N THR A 91 6.12 -17.21 0.91
CA THR A 91 6.55 -17.22 2.32
C THR A 91 6.13 -15.93 3.01
N ALA A 92 6.43 -14.78 2.41
CA ALA A 92 6.05 -13.47 2.93
C ALA A 92 4.55 -13.34 3.12
N ARG A 93 3.76 -13.73 2.10
CA ARG A 93 2.31 -13.72 2.16
C ARG A 93 1.78 -14.63 3.27
N PHE A 94 2.29 -15.85 3.39
CA PHE A 94 1.85 -16.78 4.43
C PHE A 94 2.01 -16.17 5.82
N PHE A 95 3.20 -15.66 6.13
CA PHE A 95 3.46 -15.04 7.43
C PHE A 95 2.65 -13.75 7.62
N ALA A 96 2.51 -12.90 6.61
CA ALA A 96 1.69 -11.69 6.72
C ALA A 96 0.21 -12.03 6.98
N VAL A 97 -0.34 -13.02 6.29
CA VAL A 97 -1.71 -13.50 6.50
C VAL A 97 -1.86 -14.13 7.88
N LEU A 98 -0.90 -14.95 8.30
CA LEU A 98 -0.89 -15.61 9.61
C LEU A 98 -0.84 -14.56 10.73
N THR A 99 0.05 -13.58 10.66
CA THR A 99 0.14 -12.50 11.65
C THR A 99 -1.16 -11.70 11.70
N ALA A 100 -1.76 -11.34 10.55
CA ALA A 100 -3.04 -10.64 10.53
C ALA A 100 -4.17 -11.48 11.14
N TRP A 101 -4.16 -12.79 10.90
CA TRP A 101 -5.15 -13.73 11.43
C TRP A 101 -5.01 -13.91 12.95
N VAL A 102 -3.78 -14.11 13.46
CA VAL A 102 -3.50 -14.23 14.90
C VAL A 102 -3.92 -12.97 15.65
N LEU A 103 -3.67 -11.78 15.07
CA LEU A 103 -4.11 -10.51 15.64
C LEU A 103 -5.62 -10.24 15.47
N ARG A 104 -6.36 -11.12 14.80
CA ARG A 104 -7.80 -10.98 14.50
C ARG A 104 -8.17 -9.68 13.76
N ILE A 105 -7.21 -9.08 13.06
CA ILE A 105 -7.40 -7.89 12.23
C ILE A 105 -7.53 -8.24 10.75
N LYS A 106 -7.37 -9.52 10.39
CA LYS A 106 -7.49 -9.96 9.00
C LYS A 106 -8.92 -9.75 8.50
N ARG A 107 -9.05 -9.10 7.34
CA ARG A 107 -10.32 -9.02 6.61
C ARG A 107 -10.93 -10.41 6.36
N PRO A 108 -12.18 -10.67 6.83
CA PRO A 108 -12.89 -11.90 6.53
C PRO A 108 -13.18 -12.01 5.02
N ARG A 109 -13.10 -13.23 4.49
CA ARG A 109 -13.32 -13.48 3.04
C ARG A 109 -14.79 -13.39 2.62
N SER A 110 -15.72 -13.31 3.59
CA SER A 110 -17.17 -13.22 3.37
C SER A 110 -17.70 -11.80 3.22
N VAL A 111 -16.88 -10.77 3.45
CA VAL A 111 -17.36 -9.39 3.55
C VAL A 111 -16.65 -8.47 2.56
N ASN A 112 -17.44 -7.74 1.76
CA ASN A 112 -16.96 -6.77 0.78
C ASN A 112 -16.50 -5.44 1.39
N HIS A 113 -16.93 -5.13 2.61
CA HIS A 113 -16.46 -4.00 3.39
C HIS A 113 -16.35 -4.42 4.85
N SER A 114 -15.17 -4.30 5.44
CA SER A 114 -14.97 -4.60 6.85
C SER A 114 -14.25 -3.46 7.52
N THR A 115 -14.89 -2.93 8.56
CA THR A 115 -14.37 -1.84 9.36
C THR A 115 -13.09 -2.28 10.05
N ASP A 116 -12.02 -1.51 9.86
CA ASP A 116 -10.77 -1.60 10.63
C ASP A 116 -9.99 -2.91 10.47
N THR A 117 -10.20 -3.60 9.35
CA THR A 117 -9.44 -4.80 9.01
C THR A 117 -8.27 -4.48 8.08
N VAL A 118 -7.20 -5.26 8.17
CA VAL A 118 -6.08 -5.23 7.24
C VAL A 118 -6.38 -6.07 6.01
N CYS A 119 -6.21 -5.46 4.84
CA CYS A 119 -6.21 -6.11 3.53
C CYS A 119 -4.78 -6.13 2.98
N LEU A 120 -4.28 -7.33 2.68
CA LEU A 120 -2.99 -7.52 2.04
C LEU A 120 -3.18 -7.42 0.52
N ASN A 121 -3.35 -6.17 0.06
CA ASN A 121 -3.82 -5.83 -1.28
C ASN A 121 -2.80 -6.21 -2.36
N LEU A 122 -1.52 -5.88 -2.15
CA LEU A 122 -0.50 -6.02 -3.18
C LEU A 122 0.78 -6.67 -2.65
N PHE A 123 1.29 -7.65 -3.39
CA PHE A 123 2.61 -8.22 -3.18
C PHE A 123 3.43 -8.12 -4.46
N PHE A 124 4.65 -7.62 -4.33
CA PHE A 124 5.65 -7.59 -5.39
C PHE A 124 6.90 -8.33 -4.96
N ASP A 125 7.37 -9.22 -5.81
CA ASP A 125 8.66 -9.86 -5.67
C ASP A 125 9.76 -8.94 -6.21
N GLU A 126 10.85 -8.81 -5.48
CA GLU A 126 11.99 -7.97 -5.84
C GLU A 126 12.59 -8.32 -7.21
N SER A 127 12.49 -9.58 -7.66
CA SER A 127 12.92 -9.98 -9.01
C SER A 127 12.10 -9.34 -10.13
N ASN A 128 10.91 -8.80 -9.84
CA ASN A 128 10.06 -8.12 -10.81
C ASN A 128 9.15 -7.07 -10.15
N MET A 129 9.73 -5.90 -9.89
CA MET A 129 9.06 -4.74 -9.30
C MET A 129 8.31 -3.85 -10.31
N ARG A 130 8.53 -4.03 -11.61
CA ARG A 130 7.89 -3.20 -12.63
C ARG A 130 6.41 -3.56 -12.77
N VAL A 131 5.53 -2.56 -12.69
CA VAL A 131 4.10 -2.73 -12.96
C VAL A 131 3.94 -3.21 -14.41
N PRO A 132 3.15 -4.28 -14.67
CA PRO A 132 2.94 -4.80 -16.01
C PRO A 132 2.37 -3.73 -16.95
N VAL A 133 2.83 -3.68 -18.20
CA VAL A 133 2.42 -2.67 -19.20
C VAL A 133 0.90 -2.53 -19.30
N VAL A 134 0.17 -3.65 -19.25
CA VAL A 134 -1.30 -3.69 -19.28
C VAL A 134 -1.99 -2.99 -18.09
N LYS A 135 -1.23 -2.65 -17.05
CA LYS A 135 -1.68 -1.95 -15.83
C LYS A 135 -1.01 -0.59 -15.66
N GLN A 136 -0.21 -0.12 -16.61
CA GLN A 136 0.42 1.20 -16.56
C GLN A 136 -0.58 2.30 -16.94
N THR A 137 -1.57 2.53 -16.08
CA THR A 137 -2.62 3.52 -16.26
C THR A 137 -2.45 4.69 -15.29
N LYS A 138 -3.12 5.81 -15.55
CA LYS A 138 -3.14 6.97 -14.64
C LYS A 138 -3.54 6.58 -13.22
N TYR A 139 -4.53 5.70 -13.09
CA TYR A 139 -4.98 5.20 -11.80
C TYR A 139 -3.87 4.45 -11.06
N VAL A 140 -3.19 3.51 -11.71
CA VAL A 140 -2.10 2.75 -11.07
C VAL A 140 -0.86 3.62 -10.82
N ALA A 141 -0.57 4.60 -11.70
CA ALA A 141 0.48 5.59 -11.43
C ALA A 141 0.19 6.38 -10.15
N HIS A 142 -1.06 6.78 -9.95
CA HIS A 142 -1.49 7.41 -8.71
C HIS A 142 -1.33 6.48 -7.51
N GLU A 143 -1.74 5.20 -7.62
CA GLU A 143 -1.54 4.20 -6.55
C GLU A 143 -0.05 4.02 -6.18
N VAL A 144 0.84 3.98 -7.18
CA VAL A 144 2.30 3.89 -6.95
C VAL A 144 2.84 5.11 -6.21
N LEU A 145 2.45 6.32 -6.63
CA LEU A 145 2.97 7.57 -6.09
C LEU A 145 2.36 7.94 -4.73
N GLN A 146 1.11 7.56 -4.46
CA GLN A 146 0.44 7.86 -3.19
C GLN A 146 0.81 6.91 -2.05
N MET A 147 1.55 5.84 -2.35
CA MET A 147 1.92 4.85 -1.35
C MET A 147 2.69 5.54 -0.23
N LYS A 148 2.21 5.38 1.02
CA LYS A 148 2.94 5.86 2.19
C LYS A 148 3.82 4.73 2.73
N VAL A 149 5.11 4.81 2.46
CA VAL A 149 6.11 3.85 2.98
C VAL A 149 6.15 3.91 4.50
N LEU A 150 6.03 2.75 5.14
CA LEU A 150 6.04 2.62 6.61
C LEU A 150 7.39 2.14 7.10
N PHE A 151 7.95 1.18 6.38
CA PHE A 151 9.35 0.85 6.48
C PHE A 151 9.85 0.30 5.17
N GLN A 152 11.17 0.40 5.00
CA GLN A 152 11.90 -0.26 3.94
C GLN A 152 13.22 -0.83 4.44
N LYS A 153 13.74 -1.74 3.65
CA LYS A 153 15.05 -2.35 3.76
C LYS A 153 15.72 -2.22 2.41
N ASP A 154 17.03 -2.01 2.44
CA ASP A 154 17.85 -1.98 1.24
C ASP A 154 17.29 -1.02 0.16
N ARG A 155 16.75 0.15 0.55
CA ARG A 155 16.18 1.12 -0.41
C ARG A 155 15.13 0.54 -1.38
N ALA A 156 14.35 -0.44 -0.91
CA ALA A 156 13.36 -1.13 -1.74
C ALA A 156 12.36 -0.16 -2.40
N TYR A 157 11.98 0.93 -1.72
CA TYR A 157 11.10 1.94 -2.31
C TYR A 157 11.77 2.65 -3.49
N SER A 158 13.03 3.06 -3.34
CA SER A 158 13.79 3.75 -4.37
C SER A 158 13.95 2.88 -5.62
N ARG A 159 14.24 1.58 -5.45
CA ARG A 159 14.26 0.64 -6.57
C ARG A 159 12.89 0.44 -7.22
N PHE A 160 11.83 0.40 -6.42
CA PHE A 160 10.46 0.28 -6.91
C PHE A 160 10.06 1.50 -7.77
N ILE A 161 10.35 2.71 -7.31
CA ILE A 161 10.10 3.95 -8.06
C ILE A 161 10.94 4.00 -9.33
N ALA A 162 12.24 3.66 -9.25
CA ALA A 162 13.11 3.61 -10.43
C ALA A 162 12.62 2.60 -11.49
N SER A 163 12.08 1.45 -11.05
CA SER A 163 11.50 0.45 -11.95
C SER A 163 10.19 0.91 -12.60
N ASN A 164 9.57 1.96 -12.07
CA ASN A 164 8.25 2.47 -12.45
C ASN A 164 8.30 3.97 -12.79
N ASP A 165 9.41 4.45 -13.33
CA ASP A 165 9.62 5.82 -13.82
C ASP A 165 8.51 6.38 -14.73
N TRP A 166 7.85 5.50 -15.49
CA TRP A 166 6.70 5.83 -16.34
C TRP A 166 5.60 6.60 -15.62
N VAL A 167 5.45 6.47 -14.28
CA VAL A 167 4.45 7.22 -13.51
C VAL A 167 4.65 8.73 -13.59
N PHE A 168 5.88 9.20 -13.77
CA PHE A 168 6.20 10.62 -13.87
C PHE A 168 5.80 11.22 -15.21
N SER A 169 5.55 10.41 -16.24
CA SER A 169 4.93 10.88 -17.48
C SER A 169 3.48 11.35 -17.25
N PHE A 170 2.79 10.77 -16.27
CA PHE A 170 1.44 11.18 -15.88
C PHE A 170 1.45 12.27 -14.80
N TYR A 171 2.40 12.23 -13.87
CA TYR A 171 2.47 13.11 -12.69
C TYR A 171 3.88 13.70 -12.49
N PRO A 172 4.35 14.60 -13.36
CA PRO A 172 5.71 15.16 -13.29
C PRO A 172 5.94 15.99 -12.01
N ASN A 173 4.88 16.57 -11.45
CA ASN A 173 4.92 17.31 -10.19
C ASN A 173 5.19 16.41 -8.96
N ALA A 174 5.06 15.09 -9.09
CA ALA A 174 5.31 14.16 -8.00
C ALA A 174 6.79 13.78 -7.82
N ILE A 175 7.68 14.20 -8.75
CA ILE A 175 9.11 13.85 -8.72
C ILE A 175 9.74 14.27 -7.38
N ALA A 176 9.61 15.54 -6.98
CA ALA A 176 10.20 16.04 -5.74
C ALA A 176 9.71 15.28 -4.50
N ALA A 177 8.39 15.07 -4.39
CA ALA A 177 7.79 14.34 -3.27
C ALA A 177 8.27 12.87 -3.23
N SER A 178 8.40 12.22 -4.40
CA SER A 178 8.93 10.87 -4.48
C SER A 178 10.39 10.82 -4.03
N THR A 179 11.21 11.82 -4.42
CA THR A 179 12.62 11.92 -4.02
C THR A 179 12.75 12.04 -2.49
N GLU A 180 11.91 12.83 -1.84
CA GLU A 180 11.90 12.95 -0.37
C GLU A 180 11.61 11.59 0.30
N GLN A 181 10.59 10.87 -0.17
CA GLN A 181 10.27 9.54 0.37
C GLN A 181 11.37 8.50 0.10
N THR A 182 12.06 8.57 -1.05
CA THR A 182 13.22 7.69 -1.31
C THR A 182 14.41 7.94 -0.36
N GLY A 183 14.47 9.13 0.25
CA GLY A 183 15.46 9.47 1.28
C GLY A 183 15.13 8.93 2.68
N MET A 184 13.98 8.26 2.87
CA MET A 184 13.63 7.63 4.15
C MET A 184 14.71 6.62 4.56
N LYS A 185 15.14 6.72 5.82
CA LYS A 185 16.14 5.81 6.39
C LYS A 185 15.66 4.37 6.34
N ASP A 186 16.55 3.48 5.88
CA ASP A 186 16.34 2.04 5.98
C ASP A 186 16.30 1.62 7.46
N ILE A 187 15.53 0.56 7.76
CA ILE A 187 15.68 -0.13 9.05
C ILE A 187 17.05 -0.82 9.07
N ASP A 188 17.85 -0.57 10.10
CA ASP A 188 19.14 -1.27 10.28
C ASP A 188 18.94 -2.75 10.62
N ILE A 189 19.08 -3.58 9.59
CA ILE A 189 18.91 -5.03 9.63
C ILE A 189 19.97 -5.69 10.53
N LYS A 190 21.15 -5.07 10.71
CA LYS A 190 22.25 -5.69 11.49
C LYS A 190 21.87 -5.89 12.96
N SER A 191 21.06 -5.00 13.53
CA SER A 191 20.57 -5.15 14.91
C SER A 191 19.47 -6.21 15.07
N VAL A 192 18.67 -6.45 14.02
CA VAL A 192 17.52 -7.37 14.07
C VAL A 192 17.90 -8.82 13.77
N CYS A 193 18.87 -9.02 12.86
CA CYS A 193 19.31 -10.36 12.44
C CYS A 193 20.50 -10.92 13.24
N ALA A 194 21.18 -10.12 14.07
CA ALA A 194 22.36 -10.56 14.83
C ALA A 194 22.09 -11.62 15.91
N GLY A 195 20.83 -11.96 16.20
CA GLY A 195 20.50 -12.90 17.29
C GLY A 195 19.33 -13.86 17.05
N ARG A 196 18.77 -13.94 15.84
CA ARG A 196 17.62 -14.83 15.58
C ARG A 196 17.85 -15.64 14.33
N GLY A 197 17.92 -16.96 14.52
CA GLY A 197 18.13 -17.95 13.48
C GLY A 197 17.29 -17.63 12.25
N PHE A 198 17.98 -17.44 11.13
CA PHE A 198 17.39 -17.44 9.81
C PHE A 198 16.57 -18.73 9.70
N ILE A 199 15.24 -18.67 9.69
CA ILE A 199 14.46 -19.84 9.31
C ILE A 199 14.78 -20.02 7.82
N PRO A 200 15.55 -21.05 7.42
CA PRO A 200 15.83 -21.30 6.03
C PRO A 200 14.57 -21.97 5.49
N PHE A 201 13.50 -21.19 5.30
CA PHE A 201 12.43 -21.65 4.46
C PHE A 201 13.05 -21.73 3.07
N GLY A 202 13.50 -22.92 2.67
CA GLY A 202 14.20 -23.13 1.40
C GLY A 202 13.28 -22.88 0.20
N GLN A 203 13.80 -23.07 -1.01
CA GLN A 203 12.98 -23.02 -2.22
C GLN A 203 11.85 -24.07 -2.19
N ILE A 204 12.09 -25.22 -1.54
CA ILE A 204 11.07 -26.26 -1.31
C ILE A 204 9.90 -25.73 -0.48
N GLY A 205 10.20 -24.99 0.60
CA GLY A 205 9.18 -24.40 1.44
C GLY A 205 8.36 -23.33 0.71
N GLU A 206 9.03 -22.49 -0.08
CA GLU A 206 8.36 -21.51 -0.96
C GLU A 206 7.40 -22.21 -1.93
N TRP A 207 7.85 -23.28 -2.58
CA TRP A 207 7.03 -24.07 -3.49
C TRP A 207 5.83 -24.72 -2.80
N PHE A 208 6.02 -25.30 -1.61
CA PHE A 208 4.95 -25.91 -0.84
C PHE A 208 3.88 -24.89 -0.43
N LEU A 209 4.32 -23.73 0.08
CA LEU A 209 3.43 -22.62 0.43
C LEU A 209 2.72 -22.06 -0.80
N HIS A 210 3.38 -21.99 -1.95
CA HIS A 210 2.77 -21.62 -3.22
C HIS A 210 1.62 -22.57 -3.56
N VAL A 211 1.86 -23.87 -3.54
CA VAL A 211 0.85 -24.90 -3.89
C VAL A 211 -0.36 -24.81 -2.97
N ILE A 212 -0.16 -24.81 -1.65
CA ILE A 212 -1.25 -24.75 -0.67
C ILE A 212 -2.06 -23.46 -0.81
N GLN A 213 -1.39 -22.31 -0.83
CA GLN A 213 -2.09 -21.02 -0.91
C GLN A 213 -2.86 -20.90 -2.22
N ARG A 214 -2.30 -21.40 -3.33
CA ARG A 214 -3.03 -21.45 -4.61
C ARG A 214 -4.29 -22.29 -4.52
N ILE A 215 -4.25 -23.47 -3.88
CA ILE A 215 -5.43 -24.32 -3.68
C ILE A 215 -6.49 -23.57 -2.85
N ILE A 216 -6.09 -22.93 -1.75
CA ILE A 216 -6.98 -22.11 -0.91
C ILE A 216 -7.57 -20.93 -1.68
N MET A 217 -6.86 -20.45 -2.71
CA MET A 217 -7.27 -19.30 -3.53
C MET A 217 -8.04 -19.67 -4.80
N LYS A 218 -8.18 -20.96 -5.16
CA LYS A 218 -8.86 -21.42 -6.39
C LYS A 218 -10.33 -21.04 -6.53
N LYS A 219 -10.99 -20.53 -5.47
CA LYS A 219 -12.32 -19.90 -5.56
C LYS A 219 -12.15 -18.38 -5.63
N PRO A 220 -11.94 -17.78 -6.82
CA PRO A 220 -11.88 -16.34 -6.95
C PRO A 220 -13.24 -15.75 -6.57
N ARG A 221 -13.24 -14.76 -5.67
CA ARG A 221 -14.44 -13.97 -5.33
C ARG A 221 -14.42 -12.58 -5.94
N THR A 222 -13.24 -12.05 -6.27
CA THR A 222 -13.04 -10.73 -6.88
C THR A 222 -12.04 -10.82 -8.05
N LYS A 223 -11.66 -9.68 -8.64
CA LYS A 223 -10.70 -9.58 -9.74
C LYS A 223 -9.24 -9.73 -9.25
N GLU A 224 -8.95 -10.86 -8.62
CA GLU A 224 -7.61 -11.19 -8.14
C GLU A 224 -6.71 -11.56 -9.34
N ARG A 225 -5.51 -10.97 -9.46
CA ARG A 225 -4.48 -11.43 -10.40
C ARG A 225 -3.35 -12.09 -9.63
N VAL A 226 -3.21 -13.40 -9.82
CA VAL A 226 -2.22 -14.24 -9.14
C VAL A 226 -1.11 -14.58 -10.12
N GLY A 227 -0.06 -13.77 -10.13
CA GLY A 227 1.14 -14.00 -10.92
C GLY A 227 2.20 -14.83 -10.18
N LYS A 228 3.31 -15.12 -10.87
CA LYS A 228 4.48 -15.78 -10.26
C LYS A 228 5.27 -14.84 -9.35
N THR A 229 5.34 -13.55 -9.70
CA THR A 229 6.16 -12.53 -9.03
C THR A 229 5.34 -11.36 -8.50
N GLN A 230 4.04 -11.31 -8.79
CA GLN A 230 3.16 -10.24 -8.34
C GLN A 230 1.79 -10.79 -8.02
N LEU A 231 1.19 -10.32 -6.93
CA LEU A 231 -0.16 -10.65 -6.53
C LEU A 231 -0.97 -9.36 -6.36
N TRP A 232 -2.13 -9.32 -6.99
CA TRP A 232 -3.03 -8.18 -6.99
C TRP A 232 -4.38 -8.61 -6.45
N PHE A 233 -4.78 -8.08 -5.28
CA PHE A 233 -6.01 -8.42 -4.57
C PHE A 233 -6.91 -7.20 -4.43
N PHE A 234 -7.42 -6.70 -5.55
CA PHE A 234 -8.40 -5.62 -5.52
C PHE A 234 -9.79 -6.17 -5.18
N PRO A 235 -10.45 -5.69 -4.11
CA PRO A 235 -11.85 -6.00 -3.87
C PRO A 235 -12.75 -5.33 -4.91
N ASP A 236 -12.39 -4.09 -5.29
CA ASP A 236 -13.08 -3.26 -6.28
C ASP A 236 -12.11 -2.81 -7.37
N ASP A 237 -12.53 -2.91 -8.62
CA ASP A 237 -11.77 -2.40 -9.76
C ASP A 237 -12.17 -0.95 -10.04
N PHE A 238 -11.54 -0.03 -9.32
CA PHE A 238 -11.78 1.40 -9.48
C PHE A 238 -11.39 1.90 -10.87
N GLU A 239 -10.42 1.27 -11.53
CA GLU A 239 -10.05 1.60 -12.90
C GLU A 239 -11.26 1.41 -13.83
N ASP A 240 -11.92 0.26 -13.74
CA ASP A 240 -13.12 -0.03 -14.53
C ASP A 240 -14.30 0.86 -14.15
N LYS A 241 -14.44 1.26 -12.87
CA LYS A 241 -15.47 2.23 -12.46
C LYS A 241 -15.21 3.60 -13.06
N ILE A 242 -13.97 4.09 -13.03
CA ILE A 242 -13.58 5.39 -13.60
C ILE A 242 -13.77 5.39 -15.12
N ARG A 243 -13.36 4.32 -15.82
CA ARG A 243 -13.56 4.16 -17.28
C ARG A 243 -15.03 4.10 -17.73
N LYS A 244 -15.97 3.83 -16.82
CA LYS A 244 -17.41 3.85 -17.12
C LYS A 244 -18.04 5.23 -16.92
N ILE A 245 -17.38 6.09 -16.14
CA ILE A 245 -17.87 7.43 -15.81
C ILE A 245 -17.38 8.46 -16.83
N TYR A 246 -16.18 8.25 -17.38
CA TYR A 246 -15.53 9.07 -18.41
C TYR A 246 -15.36 8.28 -19.69
#